data_AF-A0A7N6A327-F1
#
_entry.id   AF-A0A7N6A327-F1
#
_cell.length_a   1.000
_cell.length_b   1.000
_cell.length_c   1.000
_cell.angle_alpha   90.00
_cell.angle_beta   90.00
_cell.angle_gamma   90.00
#
_symmetry.space_group_name_H-M   'P 1'
#
loop_
_entity.id
_entity.type
_entity.pdbx_description
1 polymer ?
#
loop_
_entity_poly.entity_id
_entity_poly.type
_entity_poly.pdbx_seq_one_letter_code
_entity_poly.pdbx_strand_id
1 'polypeptide(L)'
;MDILWILWTIPAVIAVEETLMDSTTATAELGWTVYPVSGSSDNSWEEVSGYDENMNTIRTYQVCNVFDNNQNNWVRTKYIRRRGAQRIHVEMKFSVRDCSSIPNVPGSCKETFNLYYYESDADTATRTSPAWMENPWIKVDTIAADESFSQVDLGGRVMKINTEVRSFGPVSRNGFYLAFQDYGGCMSLIAVRVFYRKCPRIITNGALFQETLSGAESTSLVAARGVCIPNAEEVDVPIKLYCNGDGEWMVPIGRCMCKAGNEAVENGTVCRACPSGFFKPTQGDESCMQCPINSRTTSEGAINCICRNGYYRTDSDPLQMPCTTVPSAPQNVISSVNETSVMLEWMPPRDSGGREDVVFNIICKSCGGGRGGCTRCGDNVQFLPRQLGLTESRVYISDLLYLVTMLNLTSHAKKTEAFIQTATPFYCLF
;
A
#
# COMPACT_ATOMS: atom_id res chain seq x y z
N MET A 1 -16.63 1.47 33.99
CA MET A 1 -16.78 1.91 32.59
C MET A 1 -15.41 2.41 32.17
N ASP A 2 -14.50 1.47 31.94
CA ASP A 2 -13.11 1.75 31.66
C ASP A 2 -12.95 1.97 30.15
N ILE A 3 -12.68 3.22 29.78
CA ILE A 3 -12.38 3.61 28.41
C ILE A 3 -10.90 3.26 28.17
N LEU A 4 -10.67 2.05 27.68
CA LEU A 4 -9.41 1.65 27.06
C LEU A 4 -9.22 2.46 25.78
N TRP A 5 -8.40 3.51 25.87
CA TRP A 5 -7.82 4.16 24.70
C TRP A 5 -6.88 3.16 24.02
N ILE A 6 -7.40 2.45 23.01
CA ILE A 6 -6.57 1.76 22.04
C ILE A 6 -5.88 2.86 21.22
N LEU A 7 -4.67 3.23 21.64
CA LEU A 7 -3.72 3.89 20.75
C LEU A 7 -3.47 2.91 19.59
N TRP A 8 -4.13 3.18 18.47
CA TRP A 8 -3.75 2.62 17.18
C TRP A 8 -2.34 3.11 16.89
N THR A 9 -1.33 2.33 17.28
CA THR A 9 0.04 2.52 16.80
C THR A 9 0.04 2.14 15.33
N ILE A 10 -0.30 3.10 14.47
CA ILE A 10 0.02 3.00 13.05
C ILE A 10 1.53 2.76 13.01
N PRO A 11 2.02 1.67 12.39
CA PRO A 11 3.44 1.48 12.20
C PRO A 11 3.95 2.66 11.37
N ALA A 12 4.54 3.64 12.04
CA ALA A 12 5.21 4.75 11.38
C ALA A 12 6.36 4.13 10.61
N VAL A 13 6.27 4.14 9.28
CA VAL A 13 7.39 3.78 8.43
C VAL A 13 8.45 4.85 8.67
N ILE A 14 9.50 4.46 9.38
CA ILE A 14 10.57 5.36 9.81
C ILE A 14 11.28 5.90 8.56
N ALA A 15 11.62 7.18 8.60
CA ALA A 15 12.41 7.83 7.57
C ALA A 15 13.75 7.12 7.34
N VAL A 16 14.16 7.04 6.07
CA VAL A 16 15.50 6.53 5.74
C VAL A 16 16.47 7.70 5.69
N GLU A 17 17.52 7.61 6.50
CA GLU A 17 18.63 8.57 6.51
C GLU A 17 19.74 8.10 5.58
N GLU A 18 20.10 8.92 4.59
CA GLU A 18 21.21 8.65 3.70
C GLU A 18 22.39 9.57 4.00
N THR A 19 23.51 8.98 4.41
CA THR A 19 24.70 9.71 4.86
C THR A 19 25.50 10.23 3.67
N LEU A 20 25.75 11.53 3.67
CA LEU A 20 26.59 12.25 2.69
C LEU A 20 28.05 12.34 3.14
N MET A 21 28.28 12.44 4.45
CA MET A 21 29.60 12.53 5.07
C MET A 21 29.52 12.02 6.50
N ASP A 22 30.53 11.28 6.94
CA ASP A 22 30.71 10.87 8.34
C ASP A 22 32.18 10.97 8.70
N SER A 23 32.53 11.86 9.63
CA SER A 23 33.91 12.08 10.04
C SER A 23 34.52 10.89 10.80
N THR A 24 33.70 10.04 11.42
CA THR A 24 34.19 8.89 12.21
C THR A 24 34.78 7.78 11.34
N THR A 25 34.42 7.76 10.06
CA THR A 25 34.92 6.77 9.08
C THR A 25 36.37 7.02 8.65
N ALA A 26 36.92 8.20 8.93
CA ALA A 26 38.29 8.56 8.57
C ALA A 26 39.27 8.14 9.67
N THR A 27 40.08 7.11 9.40
CA THR A 27 41.05 6.56 10.37
C THR A 27 42.43 7.22 10.31
N ALA A 28 42.83 7.78 9.16
CA ALA A 28 44.16 8.36 8.96
C ALA A 28 44.17 9.88 9.18
N GLU A 29 43.33 10.61 8.46
CA GLU A 29 43.21 12.08 8.52
C GLU A 29 41.83 12.52 8.01
N LEU A 30 41.27 13.57 8.62
CA LEU A 30 40.09 14.25 8.09
C LEU A 30 40.49 15.19 6.95
N GLY A 31 41.59 15.93 7.14
CA GLY A 31 42.14 16.85 6.15
C GLY A 31 41.21 18.02 5.86
N TRP A 32 40.55 18.56 6.89
CA TRP A 32 39.75 19.78 6.79
C TRP A 32 40.67 21.00 6.77
N THR A 33 40.20 22.10 6.18
CA THR A 33 40.99 23.31 6.04
C THR A 33 40.75 24.23 7.23
N VAL A 34 41.80 24.60 7.95
CA VAL A 34 41.74 25.47 9.13
C VAL A 34 42.21 26.90 8.79
N TYR A 35 41.63 27.89 9.47
CA TYR A 35 42.03 29.29 9.43
C TYR A 35 41.91 29.92 10.83
N PRO A 36 42.90 30.69 11.31
CA PRO A 36 44.21 30.95 10.68
C PRO A 36 45.05 29.66 10.57
N VAL A 37 46.06 29.67 9.70
CA VAL A 37 46.97 28.52 9.55
C VAL A 37 47.96 28.51 10.70
N SER A 38 48.20 27.33 11.28
CA SER A 38 49.10 27.02 12.41
C SER A 38 50.61 27.25 12.14
N GLY A 39 50.97 28.39 11.54
CA GLY A 39 52.34 28.75 11.20
C GLY A 39 53.01 29.77 12.13
N SER A 40 52.30 30.34 13.11
CA SER A 40 52.86 31.42 13.94
C SER A 40 52.39 31.50 15.41
N SER A 41 51.41 30.70 15.82
CA SER A 41 50.89 30.61 17.20
C SER A 41 49.84 29.49 17.25
N ASP A 42 49.74 28.74 18.35
CA ASP A 42 48.79 27.63 18.61
C ASP A 42 47.30 28.04 18.64
N ASN A 43 46.94 29.07 17.87
CA ASN A 43 45.70 29.83 18.01
C ASN A 43 44.65 29.46 16.94
N SER A 44 44.55 28.18 16.56
CA SER A 44 43.56 27.72 15.56
C SER A 44 43.00 26.35 15.91
N TRP A 45 41.99 25.90 15.15
CA TRP A 45 41.55 24.51 15.19
C TRP A 45 42.71 23.57 14.88
N GLU A 46 42.84 22.51 15.69
CA GLU A 46 43.89 21.50 15.60
C GLU A 46 43.26 20.12 15.40
N GLU A 47 43.80 19.34 14.46
CA GLU A 47 43.39 17.95 14.26
C GLU A 47 44.14 17.04 15.25
N VAL A 48 43.40 16.35 16.11
CA VAL A 48 43.95 15.43 17.11
C VAL A 48 43.28 14.07 17.07
N SER A 49 43.94 13.07 17.67
CA SER A 49 43.33 11.75 17.88
C SER A 49 42.44 11.79 19.12
N GLY A 50 41.20 11.35 18.97
CA GLY A 50 40.25 11.13 20.05
C GLY A 50 39.76 9.69 20.09
N TYR A 51 38.82 9.43 21.00
CA TYR A 51 38.11 8.16 21.10
C TYR A 51 36.61 8.39 20.99
N ASP A 52 35.90 7.50 20.30
CA ASP A 52 34.43 7.48 20.31
C ASP A 52 33.90 6.82 21.61
N GLU A 53 32.57 6.76 21.74
CA GLU A 53 31.87 6.09 22.86
C GLU A 53 32.25 4.60 23.00
N ASN A 54 32.70 3.96 21.91
CA ASN A 54 33.10 2.56 21.86
C ASN A 54 34.62 2.36 22.02
N MET A 55 35.36 3.42 22.34
CA MET A 55 36.83 3.45 22.42
C MET A 55 37.57 3.17 21.10
N ASN A 56 36.93 3.35 19.95
CA ASN A 56 37.63 3.37 18.67
C ASN A 56 38.41 4.67 18.52
N THR A 57 39.62 4.58 17.96
CA THR A 57 40.41 5.76 17.62
C THR A 57 39.78 6.51 16.45
N ILE A 58 39.42 7.77 16.68
CA ILE A 58 38.84 8.67 15.67
C ILE A 58 39.67 9.94 15.55
N ARG A 59 39.51 10.65 14.44
CA ARG A 59 40.08 11.99 14.26
C ARG A 59 39.06 13.06 14.66
N THR A 60 39.51 14.01 15.47
CA THR A 60 38.67 15.08 16.03
C THR A 60 39.34 16.43 15.80
N TYR A 61 38.57 17.52 15.82
CA TYR A 61 39.12 18.88 15.80
C TYR A 61 38.92 19.56 17.15
N GLN A 62 39.97 20.14 17.72
CA GLN A 62 39.91 20.85 19.01
C GLN A 62 40.36 22.30 18.87
N VAL A 63 39.85 23.17 19.73
CA VAL A 63 40.29 24.56 19.87
C VAL A 63 40.13 24.99 21.32
N CYS A 64 41.11 25.72 21.89
CA CYS A 64 41.05 26.19 23.27
C CYS A 64 41.79 27.52 23.48
N ASN A 65 41.36 28.56 22.77
CA ASN A 65 41.99 29.89 22.77
C ASN A 65 41.25 30.88 23.66
N VAL A 66 40.93 30.46 24.88
CA VAL A 66 40.06 31.21 25.81
C VAL A 66 40.72 32.44 26.43
N PHE A 67 42.05 32.54 26.39
CA PHE A 67 42.81 33.64 27.01
C PHE A 67 43.03 34.84 26.08
N ASP A 68 42.92 34.62 24.76
CA ASP A 68 43.12 35.65 23.77
C ASP A 68 41.80 36.36 23.45
N ASN A 69 41.87 37.69 23.28
CA ASN A 69 40.71 38.47 22.86
C ASN A 69 40.56 38.47 21.33
N ASN A 70 39.32 38.64 20.85
CA ASN A 70 38.99 38.79 19.42
C ASN A 70 39.41 37.60 18.54
N GLN A 71 39.17 36.39 19.02
CA GLN A 71 39.39 35.15 18.28
C GLN A 71 38.45 35.05 17.07
N ASN A 72 38.87 34.36 16.02
CA ASN A 72 38.02 34.08 14.85
C ASN A 72 38.55 32.83 14.12
N ASN A 73 38.29 31.67 14.72
CA ASN A 73 38.89 30.40 14.34
C ASN A 73 37.91 29.59 13.50
N TRP A 74 38.27 29.28 12.26
CA TRP A 74 37.44 28.53 11.33
C TRP A 74 38.04 27.16 11.02
N VAL A 75 37.18 26.16 10.87
CA VAL A 75 37.52 24.90 10.22
C VAL A 75 36.45 24.56 9.19
N ARG A 76 36.86 24.17 7.99
CA ARG A 76 35.98 23.83 6.86
C ARG A 76 36.16 22.40 6.39
N THR A 77 35.05 21.69 6.22
CA THR A 77 35.02 20.34 5.65
C THR A 77 35.55 20.27 4.22
N LYS A 78 35.72 19.04 3.71
CA LYS A 78 35.84 18.78 2.27
C LYS A 78 34.49 19.02 1.58
N TYR A 79 34.51 19.06 0.24
CA TYR A 79 33.30 19.23 -0.56
C TYR A 79 32.34 18.05 -0.40
N ILE A 80 31.08 18.35 -0.08
CA ILE A 80 30.02 17.37 0.14
C ILE A 80 29.03 17.44 -1.03
N ARG A 81 28.87 16.34 -1.76
CA ARG A 81 27.88 16.25 -2.85
C ARG A 81 26.48 16.10 -2.27
N ARG A 82 25.51 16.92 -2.71
CA ARG A 82 24.15 16.89 -2.13
C ARG A 82 23.28 15.70 -2.56
N ARG A 83 23.66 15.00 -3.65
CA ARG A 83 22.92 13.84 -4.21
C ARG A 83 21.42 14.08 -4.46
N GLY A 84 21.04 15.28 -4.84
CA GLY A 84 19.65 15.64 -5.12
C GLY A 84 18.83 16.07 -3.90
N ALA A 85 19.35 15.92 -2.68
CA ALA A 85 18.69 16.38 -1.46
C ALA A 85 18.42 17.89 -1.51
N GLN A 86 17.28 18.32 -0.98
CA GLN A 86 16.92 19.74 -0.85
C GLN A 86 17.16 20.27 0.57
N ARG A 87 17.08 19.38 1.56
CA ARG A 87 17.32 19.68 2.96
C ARG A 87 18.41 18.78 3.50
N ILE A 88 19.36 19.37 4.20
CA ILE A 88 20.52 18.71 4.76
C ILE A 88 20.43 18.75 6.28
N HIS A 89 20.76 17.65 6.92
CA HIS A 89 20.87 17.52 8.36
C HIS A 89 22.34 17.34 8.73
N VAL A 90 22.77 18.03 9.79
CA VAL A 90 24.11 17.99 10.35
C VAL A 90 23.96 17.59 11.80
N GLU A 91 24.38 16.38 12.12
CA GLU A 91 24.53 15.87 13.48
C GLU A 91 25.96 16.12 13.92
N MET A 92 26.11 16.79 15.05
CA MET A 92 27.40 17.17 15.62
C MET A 92 27.50 16.58 17.01
N LYS A 93 28.54 15.76 17.24
CA LYS A 93 28.96 15.35 18.58
C LYS A 93 30.15 16.18 19.00
N PHE A 94 30.06 16.81 20.16
CA PHE A 94 31.11 17.72 20.63
C PHE A 94 31.15 17.81 22.15
N SER A 95 32.27 18.26 22.69
CA SER A 95 32.42 18.59 24.12
C SER A 95 32.82 20.04 24.29
N VAL A 96 32.29 20.68 25.33
CA VAL A 96 32.59 22.09 25.67
C VAL A 96 32.97 22.15 27.14
N ARG A 97 34.07 22.85 27.43
CA ARG A 97 34.49 23.14 28.79
C ARG A 97 33.77 24.37 29.30
N ASP A 98 33.22 24.27 30.52
CA ASP A 98 32.60 25.41 31.20
C ASP A 98 33.63 26.52 31.45
N CYS A 99 33.33 27.75 31.01
CA CYS A 99 34.19 28.92 31.21
C CYS A 99 34.43 29.20 32.69
N SER A 100 33.43 28.97 33.56
CA SER A 100 33.55 29.16 35.00
C SER A 100 34.56 28.19 35.65
N SER A 101 34.85 27.06 35.00
CA SER A 101 35.83 26.07 35.44
C SER A 101 37.27 26.41 35.05
N ILE A 102 37.49 27.49 34.28
CA ILE A 102 38.80 27.89 33.79
C ILE A 102 39.33 29.04 34.66
N PRO A 103 40.41 28.81 35.44
CA PRO A 103 40.96 29.84 36.30
C PRO A 103 41.53 31.00 35.48
N ASN A 104 41.27 32.24 35.91
CA ASN A 104 41.72 33.47 35.27
C ASN A 104 41.26 33.66 33.81
N VAL A 105 40.15 33.03 33.42
CA VAL A 105 39.62 33.22 32.07
C VAL A 105 39.03 34.64 31.92
N PRO A 106 39.35 35.36 30.83
CA PRO A 106 38.71 36.63 30.54
C PRO A 106 37.21 36.46 30.24
N GLY A 107 36.41 37.51 30.45
CA GLY A 107 34.98 37.51 30.12
C GLY A 107 34.66 37.40 28.61
N SER A 108 35.69 37.28 27.76
CA SER A 108 35.57 36.97 26.34
C SER A 108 35.29 35.48 26.07
N CYS A 109 35.49 34.59 27.05
CA CYS A 109 35.26 33.15 26.91
C CYS A 109 33.86 32.82 26.42
N LYS A 110 33.76 31.86 25.48
CA LYS A 110 32.50 31.40 24.90
C LYS A 110 32.32 29.89 25.06
N GLU A 111 31.07 29.49 25.29
CA GLU A 111 30.65 28.08 25.37
C GLU A 111 29.83 27.67 24.14
N THR A 112 29.93 28.44 23.07
CA THR A 112 29.16 28.27 21.84
C THR A 112 30.06 28.43 20.62
N PHE A 113 29.70 27.75 19.53
CA PHE A 113 30.33 27.93 18.22
C PHE A 113 29.25 28.10 17.16
N ASN A 114 29.62 28.60 15.98
CA ASN A 114 28.68 28.81 14.90
C ASN A 114 28.87 27.77 13.80
N LEU A 115 27.77 27.26 13.27
CA LEU A 115 27.73 26.40 12.09
C LEU A 115 27.39 27.25 10.86
N TYR A 116 28.16 27.09 9.78
CA TYR A 116 27.94 27.74 8.50
C TYR A 116 27.96 26.73 7.35
N TYR A 117 27.36 27.13 6.22
CA TYR A 117 27.52 26.42 4.96
C TYR A 117 27.79 27.37 3.79
N TYR A 118 28.40 26.83 2.74
CA TYR A 118 28.61 27.52 1.46
C TYR A 118 28.33 26.55 0.31
N GLU A 119 27.38 26.90 -0.55
CA GLU A 119 27.02 26.10 -1.72
C GLU A 119 27.99 26.32 -2.89
N SER A 120 28.35 25.24 -3.59
CA SER A 120 29.16 25.28 -4.80
C SER A 120 28.74 24.20 -5.79
N ASP A 121 28.95 24.45 -7.08
CA ASP A 121 28.66 23.46 -8.13
C ASP A 121 29.78 22.44 -8.33
N ALA A 122 30.97 22.73 -7.82
CA ALA A 122 32.16 21.89 -7.89
C ALA A 122 33.10 22.11 -6.70
N ASP A 123 34.06 21.20 -6.52
CA ASP A 123 35.09 21.32 -5.50
C ASP A 123 36.16 22.35 -5.91
N THR A 124 35.92 23.63 -5.61
CA THR A 124 36.77 24.75 -6.02
C THR A 124 37.40 25.50 -4.84
N ALA A 125 37.11 25.08 -3.61
CA ALA A 125 37.53 25.81 -2.43
C ALA A 125 39.03 25.63 -2.16
N THR A 126 39.73 26.74 -1.95
CA THR A 126 41.16 26.79 -1.64
C THR A 126 41.36 27.13 -0.16
N ARG A 127 42.61 27.36 0.28
CA ARG A 127 42.90 27.81 1.66
C ARG A 127 42.43 29.23 1.96
N THR A 128 42.19 30.04 0.94
CA THR A 128 41.80 31.45 1.06
C THR A 128 40.45 31.77 0.43
N SER A 129 39.85 30.82 -0.31
CA SER A 129 38.57 30.96 -0.97
C SER A 129 37.65 29.77 -0.65
N PRO A 130 36.35 30.00 -0.32
CA PRO A 130 35.73 31.28 -0.06
C PRO A 130 36.39 32.01 1.11
N ALA A 131 36.29 33.34 1.15
CA ALA A 131 36.89 34.14 2.22
C ALA A 131 36.33 33.73 3.59
N TRP A 132 37.19 33.69 4.61
CA TRP A 132 36.86 33.31 5.99
C TRP A 132 36.13 34.45 6.74
N MET A 133 34.93 34.76 6.28
CA MET A 133 34.11 35.86 6.81
C MET A 133 32.62 35.59 6.60
N GLU A 134 31.78 36.31 7.35
CA GLU A 134 30.34 36.35 7.08
C GLU A 134 30.11 36.92 5.68
N ASN A 135 29.35 36.20 4.84
CA ASN A 135 29.23 36.41 3.38
C ASN A 135 30.56 36.15 2.62
N PRO A 136 30.70 35.02 1.90
CA PRO A 136 29.63 34.25 1.27
C PRO A 136 29.09 33.08 2.11
N TRP A 137 29.62 32.86 3.31
CA TRP A 137 29.13 31.85 4.22
C TRP A 137 27.76 32.23 4.79
N ILE A 138 26.82 31.28 4.77
CA ILE A 138 25.48 31.44 5.34
C ILE A 138 25.47 30.75 6.71
N LYS A 139 25.09 31.50 7.74
CA LYS A 139 24.99 30.96 9.11
C LYS A 139 23.78 30.05 9.22
N VAL A 140 23.99 28.82 9.71
CA VAL A 140 22.92 27.87 10.02
C VAL A 140 22.38 28.16 11.41
N ASP A 141 23.24 28.11 12.43
CA ASP A 141 22.86 28.37 13.81
C ASP A 141 24.08 28.63 14.70
N THR A 142 23.84 29.11 15.92
CA THR A 142 24.79 29.10 17.03
C THR A 142 24.53 27.87 17.90
N ILE A 143 25.52 27.00 18.00
CA ILE A 143 25.46 25.74 18.72
C ILE A 143 25.94 25.96 20.15
N ALA A 144 25.12 25.55 21.11
CA ALA A 144 25.43 25.53 22.53
C ALA A 144 25.41 24.08 23.03
N ALA A 145 26.15 23.81 24.10
CA ALA A 145 26.07 22.53 24.80
C ALA A 145 24.83 22.49 25.71
N ASP A 146 24.13 21.35 25.72
CA ASP A 146 23.12 21.07 26.75
C ASP A 146 23.79 20.82 28.11
N GLU A 147 24.95 20.15 28.10
CA GLU A 147 25.79 19.92 29.28
C GLU A 147 27.26 20.29 29.04
N SER A 148 27.84 21.12 29.91
CA SER A 148 29.27 21.44 29.95
C SER A 148 29.99 20.62 31.03
N PHE A 149 31.29 20.36 30.84
CA PHE A 149 32.12 19.67 31.85
C PHE A 149 32.92 20.65 32.72
N SER A 150 33.07 20.31 34.00
CA SER A 150 33.67 21.14 35.05
C SER A 150 34.97 20.54 35.63
N GLN A 151 35.63 21.26 36.54
CA GLN A 151 36.86 20.80 37.21
C GLN A 151 36.64 19.54 38.07
N VAL A 152 35.41 19.29 38.53
CA VAL A 152 35.03 18.09 39.30
C VAL A 152 35.05 16.84 38.40
N ASP A 153 34.68 16.99 37.13
CA ASP A 153 34.59 15.90 36.15
C ASP A 153 35.97 15.46 35.64
N LEU A 154 36.96 16.36 35.66
CA LEU A 154 38.36 16.05 35.34
C LEU A 154 39.02 15.12 36.38
N GLY A 155 38.61 15.20 37.65
CA GLY A 155 39.03 14.26 38.69
C GLY A 155 38.47 12.85 38.52
N GLY A 156 37.34 12.73 37.80
CA GLY A 156 36.68 11.46 37.46
C GLY A 156 36.93 10.95 36.04
N ARG A 157 37.66 11.70 35.19
CA ARG A 157 37.84 11.43 33.75
C ARG A 157 36.54 11.27 32.96
N VAL A 158 35.48 11.98 33.35
CA VAL A 158 34.18 11.90 32.65
C VAL A 158 34.12 13.05 31.63
N MET A 159 34.24 12.73 30.34
CA MET A 159 33.97 13.68 29.26
C MET A 159 32.48 13.68 28.95
N LYS A 160 31.85 14.85 28.97
CA LYS A 160 30.46 15.02 28.56
C LYS A 160 30.38 15.31 27.06
N ILE A 161 29.71 14.42 26.33
CA ILE A 161 29.53 14.52 24.87
C ILE A 161 28.11 15.02 24.62
N ASN A 162 28.00 16.17 23.97
CA ASN A 162 26.74 16.75 23.51
C ASN A 162 26.46 16.27 22.09
N THR A 163 25.19 16.07 21.76
CA THR A 163 24.75 15.72 20.39
C THR A 163 23.70 16.71 19.93
N GLU A 164 24.03 17.51 18.92
CA GLU A 164 23.12 18.51 18.35
C GLU A 164 22.85 18.22 16.88
N VAL A 165 21.58 18.28 16.49
CA VAL A 165 21.16 18.15 15.08
C VAL A 165 20.62 19.49 14.60
N ARG A 166 21.20 20.00 13.51
CA ARG A 166 20.67 21.17 12.79
C ARG A 166 20.41 20.83 11.35
N SER A 167 19.50 21.57 10.74
CA SER A 167 19.14 21.37 9.34
C SER A 167 19.11 22.68 8.59
N PHE A 168 19.46 22.64 7.30
CA PHE A 168 19.40 23.80 6.42
C PHE A 168 18.94 23.39 5.02
N GLY A 169 18.40 24.36 4.30
CA GLY A 169 17.85 24.21 2.95
C GLY A 169 16.91 25.39 2.62
N PRO A 170 16.36 25.47 1.40
CA PRO A 170 16.66 24.60 0.26
C PRO A 170 18.09 24.77 -0.26
N VAL A 171 18.83 23.67 -0.42
CA VAL A 171 20.08 23.65 -1.19
C VAL A 171 19.78 23.41 -2.67
N SER A 172 20.44 24.17 -3.55
CA SER A 172 20.18 24.23 -4.98
C SER A 172 21.36 23.80 -5.84
N ARG A 173 22.60 24.09 -5.42
CA ARG A 173 23.84 23.77 -6.17
C ARG A 173 24.21 22.30 -6.07
N ASN A 174 25.21 21.82 -6.81
CA ASN A 174 25.57 20.39 -6.81
C ASN A 174 26.13 19.86 -5.47
N GLY A 175 26.62 20.74 -4.61
CA GLY A 175 27.16 20.40 -3.30
C GLY A 175 27.43 21.62 -2.45
N PHE A 176 28.09 21.40 -1.33
CA PHE A 176 28.36 22.44 -0.34
C PHE A 176 29.55 22.07 0.54
N TYR A 177 30.03 23.06 1.27
CA TYR A 177 30.99 22.91 2.36
C TYR A 177 30.31 23.30 3.67
N LEU A 178 30.71 22.66 4.76
CA LEU A 178 30.37 23.11 6.11
C LEU A 178 31.58 23.81 6.71
N ALA A 179 31.32 24.80 7.56
CA ALA A 179 32.35 25.45 8.35
C ALA A 179 31.89 25.68 9.79
N PHE A 180 32.84 25.56 10.72
CA PHE A 180 32.64 25.74 12.15
C PHE A 180 33.50 26.91 12.59
N GLN A 181 32.88 27.91 13.23
CA GLN A 181 33.54 29.13 13.67
C GLN A 181 33.51 29.24 15.19
N ASP A 182 34.68 29.48 15.78
CA ASP A 182 34.90 29.73 17.19
C ASP A 182 35.37 31.18 17.43
N TYR A 183 34.86 31.79 18.50
CA TYR A 183 35.16 33.16 18.96
C TYR A 183 35.90 33.19 20.31
N GLY A 184 36.45 32.06 20.78
CA GLY A 184 37.24 32.00 22.02
C GLY A 184 36.68 31.03 23.05
N GLY A 185 36.26 29.84 22.62
CA GLY A 185 35.86 28.74 23.47
C GLY A 185 36.94 27.68 23.65
N CYS A 186 36.65 26.72 24.53
CA CYS A 186 37.45 25.52 24.71
C CYS A 186 36.58 24.30 24.44
N MET A 187 36.69 23.76 23.23
CA MET A 187 35.79 22.74 22.70
C MET A 187 36.50 21.71 21.83
N SER A 188 35.91 20.53 21.73
CA SER A 188 36.34 19.47 20.82
C SER A 188 35.15 19.00 19.98
N LEU A 189 35.29 19.08 18.66
CA LEU A 189 34.37 18.55 17.68
C LEU A 189 34.75 17.09 17.40
N ILE A 190 33.97 16.18 17.99
CA ILE A 190 34.26 14.75 18.08
C ILE A 190 33.78 14.03 16.83
N ALA A 191 32.54 14.29 16.40
CA ALA A 191 32.00 13.69 15.19
C ALA A 191 31.06 14.65 14.46
N VAL A 192 31.08 14.59 13.14
CA VAL A 192 30.14 15.27 12.25
C VAL A 192 29.61 14.28 11.24
N ARG A 193 28.29 14.05 11.32
CA ARG A 193 27.55 13.25 10.35
C ARG A 193 26.59 14.14 9.59
N VAL A 194 26.72 14.15 8.28
CA VAL A 194 25.88 14.91 7.36
C VAL A 194 25.02 13.92 6.59
N PHE A 195 23.71 14.11 6.63
CA PHE A 195 22.76 13.21 5.99
C PHE A 195 21.53 13.97 5.47
N TYR A 196 20.73 13.30 4.64
CA TYR A 196 19.40 13.76 4.28
C TYR A 196 18.39 12.66 4.54
N ARG A 197 17.11 13.04 4.65
CA ARG A 197 16.00 12.11 4.87
C ARG A 197 15.25 11.87 3.57
N LYS A 198 14.76 10.64 3.39
CA LYS A 198 13.88 10.27 2.28
C LYS A 198 12.84 9.29 2.76
N CYS A 199 11.67 9.34 2.12
CA CYS A 199 10.65 8.33 2.33
C CYS A 199 11.02 7.06 1.56
N PRO A 200 11.04 5.88 2.22
CA PRO A 200 11.45 4.63 1.59
C PRO A 200 10.43 4.15 0.56
N ARG A 201 10.83 3.21 -0.29
CA ARG A 201 9.93 2.49 -1.19
C ARG A 201 8.96 1.64 -0.36
N ILE A 202 7.65 1.85 -0.53
CA ILE A 202 6.61 1.09 0.18
C ILE A 202 5.49 0.64 -0.75
N ILE A 203 4.75 -0.38 -0.32
CA ILE A 203 3.47 -0.77 -0.92
C ILE A 203 2.39 -0.50 0.12
N THR A 204 1.41 0.32 -0.22
CA THR A 204 0.26 0.62 0.63
C THR A 204 -0.98 0.84 -0.23
N ASN A 205 -2.16 0.48 0.28
CA ASN A 205 -3.43 0.58 -0.45
C ASN A 205 -3.39 -0.07 -1.85
N GLY A 206 -2.68 -1.19 -2.01
CA GLY A 206 -2.53 -1.89 -3.30
C GLY A 206 -1.67 -1.15 -4.34
N ALA A 207 -0.98 -0.07 -3.96
CA ALA A 207 -0.12 0.70 -4.84
C ALA A 207 1.33 0.73 -4.34
N LEU A 208 2.27 0.68 -5.28
CA LEU A 208 3.69 0.86 -5.07
C LEU A 208 4.05 2.35 -5.15
N PHE A 209 4.68 2.85 -4.10
CA PHE A 209 5.28 4.18 -4.02
C PHE A 209 6.80 4.04 -4.02
N GLN A 210 7.46 4.73 -4.94
CA GLN A 210 8.93 4.73 -5.04
C GLN A 210 9.56 5.59 -3.96
N GLU A 211 10.86 5.40 -3.73
CA GLU A 211 11.63 6.28 -2.85
C GLU A 211 11.46 7.74 -3.29
N THR A 212 11.17 8.61 -2.34
CA THR A 212 10.89 10.03 -2.59
C THR A 212 11.70 10.88 -1.61
N LEU A 213 12.47 11.83 -2.14
CA LEU A 213 13.24 12.77 -1.31
C LEU A 213 12.29 13.65 -0.49
N SER A 214 12.66 13.93 0.76
CA SER A 214 11.93 14.92 1.55
C SER A 214 12.07 16.31 0.92
N GLY A 215 11.07 17.17 1.15
CA GLY A 215 11.10 18.53 0.64
C GLY A 215 12.05 19.45 1.41
N ALA A 216 12.21 20.67 0.90
CA ALA A 216 13.14 21.67 1.44
C ALA A 216 12.85 22.14 2.88
N GLU A 217 11.58 22.17 3.27
CA GLU A 217 11.12 22.71 4.57
C GLU A 217 10.57 21.58 5.46
N SER A 218 10.50 21.80 6.78
CA SER A 218 9.93 20.83 7.72
C SER A 218 8.46 20.52 7.45
N THR A 219 7.69 21.54 7.09
CA THR A 219 6.27 21.45 6.78
C THR A 219 5.99 21.07 5.32
N SER A 220 7.03 20.83 4.52
CA SER A 220 6.87 20.50 3.11
C SER A 220 6.21 19.12 2.94
N LEU A 221 5.38 19.00 1.90
CA LEU A 221 4.72 17.76 1.53
C LEU A 221 4.97 17.47 0.04
N VAL A 222 5.85 16.52 -0.23
CA VAL A 222 6.19 16.10 -1.58
C VAL A 222 5.23 15.00 -2.02
N ALA A 223 4.41 15.28 -3.03
CA ALA A 223 3.47 14.31 -3.58
C ALA A 223 4.19 13.23 -4.39
N ALA A 224 4.11 11.99 -3.94
CA ALA A 224 4.51 10.79 -4.67
C ALA A 224 3.30 10.16 -5.36
N ARG A 225 3.43 9.86 -6.65
CA ARG A 225 2.42 9.13 -7.41
C ARG A 225 2.59 7.64 -7.18
N GLY A 226 1.51 6.95 -6.82
CA GLY A 226 1.50 5.50 -6.71
C GLY A 226 1.22 4.84 -8.07
N VAL A 227 1.72 3.62 -8.24
CA VAL A 227 1.41 2.74 -9.37
C VAL A 227 0.82 1.45 -8.80
N CYS A 228 -0.33 1.01 -9.29
CA CYS A 228 -0.93 -0.23 -8.82
C CYS A 228 0.06 -1.40 -8.96
N ILE A 229 0.05 -2.28 -7.96
CA ILE A 229 0.83 -3.52 -8.02
C ILE A 229 0.38 -4.38 -9.22
N PRO A 230 1.23 -5.29 -9.73
CA PRO A 230 0.83 -6.20 -10.81
C PRO A 230 -0.48 -6.92 -10.48
N ASN A 231 -1.34 -7.09 -11.49
CA ASN A 231 -2.69 -7.68 -11.36
C ASN A 231 -3.70 -6.89 -10.49
N ALA A 232 -3.38 -5.65 -10.10
CA ALA A 232 -4.34 -4.70 -9.53
C ALA A 232 -4.78 -3.64 -10.54
N GLU A 233 -5.91 -3.00 -10.29
CA GLU A 233 -6.42 -1.85 -11.04
C GLU A 233 -6.89 -0.73 -10.12
N GLU A 234 -6.91 0.50 -10.65
CA GLU A 234 -7.25 1.71 -9.91
C GLU A 234 -8.75 1.71 -9.59
N VAL A 235 -9.10 1.95 -8.32
CA VAL A 235 -10.50 2.15 -7.89
C VAL A 235 -10.74 3.64 -7.64
N ASP A 236 -9.86 4.24 -6.84
CA ASP A 236 -9.94 5.62 -6.42
C ASP A 236 -8.77 6.41 -7.02
N VAL A 237 -9.08 7.46 -7.78
CA VAL A 237 -8.10 8.30 -8.48
C VAL A 237 -8.16 9.73 -7.90
N PRO A 238 -7.02 10.39 -7.61
CA PRO A 238 -5.64 9.98 -7.89
C PRO A 238 -5.01 9.16 -6.77
N ILE A 239 -4.12 8.23 -7.14
CA ILE A 239 -3.29 7.47 -6.19
C ILE A 239 -2.06 8.30 -5.80
N LYS A 240 -2.10 8.88 -4.61
CA LYS A 240 -1.05 9.76 -4.09
C LYS A 240 -0.69 9.42 -2.65
N LEU A 241 0.58 9.62 -2.33
CA LEU A 241 1.10 9.58 -0.97
C LEU A 241 1.99 10.82 -0.79
N TYR A 242 2.12 11.32 0.43
CA TYR A 242 2.90 12.54 0.68
C TYR A 242 4.09 12.24 1.59
N CYS A 243 5.27 12.62 1.15
CA CYS A 243 6.49 12.55 1.93
C CYS A 243 6.71 13.89 2.64
N ASN A 244 6.79 13.89 3.97
CA ASN A 244 7.00 15.11 4.74
C ASN A 244 8.49 15.53 4.76
N GLY A 245 8.79 16.70 5.34
CA GLY A 245 10.15 17.22 5.49
C GLY A 245 11.08 16.34 6.34
N ASP A 246 10.52 15.48 7.18
CA ASP A 246 11.24 14.53 8.03
C ASP A 246 11.41 13.15 7.39
N GLY A 247 10.95 12.94 6.15
CA GLY A 247 11.11 11.67 5.43
C GLY A 247 10.11 10.59 5.86
N GLU A 248 9.01 10.96 6.50
CA GLU A 248 7.92 10.05 6.86
C GLU A 248 6.77 10.13 5.83
N TRP A 249 6.15 8.97 5.58
CA TRP A 249 4.97 8.88 4.74
C TRP A 249 3.72 9.32 5.51
N MET A 250 3.00 10.28 4.94
CA MET A 250 1.72 10.79 5.45
C MET A 250 0.54 10.05 4.81
N VAL A 251 -0.68 10.55 5.03
CA VAL A 251 -1.94 9.89 4.67
C VAL A 251 -2.02 9.57 3.16
N PRO A 252 -2.33 8.30 2.78
CA PRO A 252 -2.58 7.92 1.40
C PRO A 252 -3.91 8.46 0.88
N ILE A 253 -3.93 8.87 -0.39
CA ILE A 253 -5.12 9.20 -1.16
C ILE A 253 -5.27 8.18 -2.28
N GLY A 254 -6.46 7.61 -2.41
CA GLY A 254 -6.75 6.60 -3.41
C GLY A 254 -6.20 5.23 -3.07
N ARG A 255 -6.57 4.24 -3.88
CA ARG A 255 -6.19 2.84 -3.70
C ARG A 255 -6.35 2.04 -4.99
N CYS A 256 -5.66 0.91 -5.04
CA CYS A 256 -5.87 -0.15 -6.01
C CYS A 256 -6.49 -1.37 -5.33
N MET A 257 -7.16 -2.20 -6.13
CA MET A 257 -7.64 -3.51 -5.70
C MET A 257 -7.27 -4.55 -6.75
N CYS A 258 -7.15 -5.81 -6.32
CA CYS A 258 -6.86 -6.92 -7.23
C CYS A 258 -7.99 -7.09 -8.24
N LYS A 259 -7.62 -7.16 -9.52
CA LYS A 259 -8.53 -7.39 -10.65
C LYS A 259 -9.32 -8.69 -10.46
N ALA A 260 -10.40 -8.84 -11.21
CA ALA A 260 -11.07 -10.13 -11.35
C ALA A 260 -10.06 -11.25 -11.67
N GLY A 261 -10.28 -12.42 -11.09
CA GLY A 261 -9.37 -13.56 -11.19
C GLY A 261 -8.12 -13.49 -10.31
N ASN A 262 -7.93 -12.44 -9.50
CA ASN A 262 -6.76 -12.30 -8.63
C ASN A 262 -7.17 -11.98 -7.18
N GLU A 263 -6.57 -12.66 -6.21
CA GLU A 263 -6.79 -12.41 -4.78
C GLU A 263 -5.65 -11.59 -4.16
N ALA A 264 -6.01 -10.84 -3.13
CA ALA A 264 -5.04 -10.13 -2.30
C ALA A 264 -4.36 -11.11 -1.35
N VAL A 265 -3.02 -11.13 -1.36
CA VAL A 265 -2.16 -11.94 -0.49
C VAL A 265 -1.17 -11.00 0.21
N GLU A 266 -0.53 -11.47 1.29
CA GLU A 266 0.49 -10.71 2.03
C GLU A 266 -0.02 -9.32 2.46
N ASN A 267 -1.20 -9.29 3.10
CA ASN A 267 -1.89 -8.05 3.52
C ASN A 267 -2.15 -7.05 2.38
N GLY A 268 -2.43 -7.54 1.17
CA GLY A 268 -2.78 -6.69 0.01
C GLY A 268 -1.58 -6.08 -0.69
N THR A 269 -0.36 -6.57 -0.42
CA THR A 269 0.86 -6.15 -1.13
C THR A 269 1.10 -6.91 -2.42
N VAL A 270 0.45 -8.07 -2.60
CA VAL A 270 0.57 -8.92 -3.78
C VAL A 270 -0.83 -9.33 -4.27
N CYS A 271 -1.09 -9.17 -5.56
CA CYS A 271 -2.27 -9.74 -6.21
C CYS A 271 -1.88 -11.02 -6.96
N ARG A 272 -2.32 -12.16 -6.44
CA ARG A 272 -2.01 -13.47 -7.01
C ARG A 272 -3.19 -14.00 -7.81
N ALA A 273 -2.92 -14.59 -8.97
CA ALA A 273 -3.94 -15.26 -9.77
C ALA A 273 -4.61 -16.40 -8.97
N CYS A 274 -5.92 -16.54 -9.12
CA CYS A 274 -6.64 -17.64 -8.48
C CYS A 274 -6.06 -18.99 -8.92
N PRO A 275 -5.80 -19.91 -7.98
CA PRO A 275 -5.30 -21.23 -8.32
C PRO A 275 -6.34 -22.03 -9.10
N SER A 276 -5.89 -23.09 -9.79
CA SER A 276 -6.79 -23.99 -10.53
C SER A 276 -7.91 -24.52 -9.62
N GLY A 277 -9.14 -24.51 -10.12
CA GLY A 277 -10.33 -24.89 -9.34
C GLY A 277 -10.94 -23.76 -8.51
N PHE A 278 -10.34 -22.57 -8.53
CA PHE A 278 -10.85 -21.37 -7.87
C PHE A 278 -11.09 -20.25 -8.90
N PHE A 279 -11.97 -19.33 -8.56
CA PHE A 279 -12.32 -18.18 -9.40
C PHE A 279 -12.61 -16.94 -8.56
N LYS A 280 -12.54 -15.77 -9.20
CA LYS A 280 -12.98 -14.50 -8.60
C LYS A 280 -13.63 -13.62 -9.66
N PRO A 281 -14.94 -13.37 -9.59
CA PRO A 281 -15.67 -12.73 -10.68
C PRO A 281 -15.46 -11.21 -10.77
N THR A 282 -15.17 -10.56 -9.65
CA THR A 282 -15.13 -9.10 -9.54
C THR A 282 -13.81 -8.62 -8.98
N GLN A 283 -13.52 -7.34 -9.22
CA GLN A 283 -12.44 -6.63 -8.55
C GLN A 283 -12.72 -6.56 -7.03
N GLY A 284 -11.66 -6.62 -6.22
CA GLY A 284 -11.78 -6.44 -4.77
C GLY A 284 -10.56 -6.97 -4.02
N ASP A 285 -10.61 -6.96 -2.68
CA ASP A 285 -9.59 -7.60 -1.83
C ASP A 285 -9.98 -9.03 -1.42
N GLU A 286 -11.16 -9.48 -1.82
CA GLU A 286 -11.67 -10.81 -1.47
C GLU A 286 -10.78 -11.92 -2.02
N SER A 287 -10.65 -13.00 -1.24
CA SER A 287 -9.94 -14.21 -1.64
C SER A 287 -10.68 -14.96 -2.74
N CYS A 288 -9.96 -15.77 -3.50
CA CYS A 288 -10.56 -16.58 -4.54
C CYS A 288 -11.53 -17.62 -3.96
N MET A 289 -12.67 -17.79 -4.60
CA MET A 289 -13.71 -18.75 -4.20
C MET A 289 -13.51 -20.07 -4.94
N GLN A 290 -13.82 -21.19 -4.28
CA GLN A 290 -13.81 -22.49 -4.93
C GLN A 290 -14.93 -22.57 -5.97
N CYS A 291 -14.67 -23.24 -7.10
CA CYS A 291 -15.71 -23.47 -8.12
C CYS A 291 -16.95 -24.14 -7.52
N PRO A 292 -18.15 -23.60 -7.76
CA PRO A 292 -19.40 -24.18 -7.30
C PRO A 292 -19.63 -25.60 -7.83
N ILE A 293 -20.54 -26.34 -7.18
CA ILE A 293 -20.89 -27.71 -7.55
C ILE A 293 -21.29 -27.76 -9.04
N ASN A 294 -20.90 -28.85 -9.71
CA ASN A 294 -21.09 -29.09 -11.15
C ASN A 294 -20.41 -28.07 -12.08
N SER A 295 -19.44 -27.30 -11.58
CA SER A 295 -18.56 -26.46 -12.38
C SER A 295 -17.09 -26.79 -12.15
N ARG A 296 -16.20 -26.30 -13.02
CA ARG A 296 -14.74 -26.44 -12.90
C ARG A 296 -14.01 -25.31 -13.63
N THR A 297 -12.74 -25.11 -13.29
CA THR A 297 -11.80 -24.34 -14.10
C THR A 297 -10.42 -24.97 -13.97
N THR A 298 -9.67 -25.00 -15.08
CA THR A 298 -8.30 -25.54 -15.15
C THR A 298 -7.25 -24.45 -15.32
N SER A 299 -7.66 -23.23 -15.67
CA SER A 299 -6.78 -22.09 -15.82
C SER A 299 -6.56 -21.39 -14.48
N GLU A 300 -5.35 -20.91 -14.25
CA GLU A 300 -5.11 -19.91 -13.21
C GLU A 300 -5.75 -18.58 -13.60
N GLY A 301 -6.11 -17.76 -12.62
CA GLY A 301 -6.67 -16.44 -12.85
C GLY A 301 -8.11 -16.44 -13.35
N ALA A 302 -8.87 -17.51 -13.10
CA ALA A 302 -10.23 -17.65 -13.63
C ALA A 302 -11.19 -16.62 -13.02
N ILE A 303 -11.99 -15.97 -13.88
CA ILE A 303 -13.06 -15.05 -13.46
C ILE A 303 -14.42 -15.75 -13.32
N ASN A 304 -14.54 -16.96 -13.87
CA ASN A 304 -15.72 -17.80 -13.80
C ASN A 304 -15.32 -19.29 -13.85
N CYS A 305 -16.26 -20.16 -13.46
CA CYS A 305 -16.10 -21.60 -13.62
C CYS A 305 -17.04 -22.11 -14.72
N ILE A 306 -16.51 -22.89 -15.65
CA ILE A 306 -17.31 -23.51 -16.71
C ILE A 306 -18.14 -24.67 -16.15
N CYS A 307 -19.38 -24.82 -16.62
CA CYS A 307 -20.23 -25.94 -16.22
C CYS A 307 -19.71 -27.26 -16.78
N ARG A 308 -19.91 -28.34 -16.02
CA ARG A 308 -19.65 -29.71 -16.49
C ARG A 308 -20.70 -30.10 -17.53
N ASN A 309 -20.36 -31.06 -18.40
CA ASN A 309 -21.29 -31.56 -19.42
C ASN A 309 -22.63 -31.99 -18.79
N GLY A 310 -23.74 -31.52 -19.36
CA GLY A 310 -25.10 -31.79 -18.86
C GLY A 310 -25.60 -30.81 -17.79
N TYR A 311 -24.78 -29.83 -17.39
CA TYR A 311 -25.15 -28.76 -16.45
C TYR A 311 -24.98 -27.39 -17.09
N TYR A 312 -25.79 -26.44 -16.63
CA TYR A 312 -25.94 -25.12 -17.23
C TYR A 312 -26.13 -24.04 -16.15
N ARG A 313 -25.81 -22.81 -16.52
CA ARG A 313 -26.15 -21.59 -15.80
C ARG A 313 -26.88 -20.65 -16.74
N THR A 314 -27.72 -19.81 -16.17
CA THR A 314 -28.50 -18.82 -16.90
C THR A 314 -27.80 -17.47 -16.77
N ASP A 315 -27.96 -16.56 -17.73
CA ASP A 315 -27.29 -15.24 -17.69
C ASP A 315 -27.72 -14.40 -16.47
N SER A 316 -28.89 -14.71 -15.90
CA SER A 316 -29.40 -14.05 -14.68
C SER A 316 -28.87 -14.65 -13.38
N ASP A 317 -28.21 -15.82 -13.43
CA ASP A 317 -27.70 -16.49 -12.23
C ASP A 317 -26.31 -15.93 -11.87
N PRO A 318 -26.06 -15.60 -10.60
CA PRO A 318 -24.72 -15.22 -10.14
C PRO A 318 -23.68 -16.30 -10.44
N LEU A 319 -22.45 -15.89 -10.77
CA LEU A 319 -21.35 -16.83 -11.06
C LEU A 319 -20.97 -17.72 -9.85
N GLN A 320 -21.37 -17.33 -8.65
CA GLN A 320 -21.20 -18.09 -7.40
C GLN A 320 -22.23 -19.22 -7.24
N MET A 321 -23.32 -19.22 -8.02
CA MET A 321 -24.34 -20.26 -7.95
C MET A 321 -23.83 -21.58 -8.59
N PRO A 322 -24.21 -22.76 -8.08
CA PRO A 322 -23.92 -24.04 -8.73
C PRO A 322 -24.47 -24.12 -10.17
N CYS A 323 -23.82 -24.92 -11.02
CA CYS A 323 -24.45 -25.28 -12.29
C CYS A 323 -25.57 -26.29 -12.01
N THR A 324 -26.69 -26.10 -12.69
CA THR A 324 -27.91 -26.89 -12.51
C THR A 324 -28.25 -27.66 -13.77
N THR A 325 -29.10 -28.67 -13.67
CA THR A 325 -29.53 -29.45 -14.83
C THR A 325 -31.04 -29.40 -14.96
N VAL A 326 -31.55 -30.03 -16.02
CA VAL A 326 -32.97 -30.08 -16.33
C VAL A 326 -33.68 -30.93 -15.27
N PRO A 327 -34.82 -30.48 -14.72
CA PRO A 327 -35.57 -31.30 -13.79
C PRO A 327 -36.06 -32.59 -14.45
N SER A 328 -36.19 -33.63 -13.63
CA SER A 328 -36.84 -34.88 -14.04
C SER A 328 -38.33 -34.67 -14.37
N ALA A 329 -38.94 -35.66 -15.01
CA ALA A 329 -40.35 -35.62 -15.36
C ALA A 329 -41.23 -35.57 -14.08
N PRO A 330 -42.38 -34.87 -14.11
CA PRO A 330 -43.34 -34.87 -13.00
C PRO A 330 -43.80 -36.28 -12.66
N GLN A 331 -44.00 -36.54 -11.36
CA GLN A 331 -44.36 -37.86 -10.85
C GLN A 331 -45.87 -37.97 -10.64
N ASN A 332 -46.39 -39.20 -10.69
CA ASN A 332 -47.79 -39.53 -10.37
C ASN A 332 -48.81 -38.55 -10.97
N VAL A 333 -48.80 -38.41 -12.29
CA VAL A 333 -49.79 -37.58 -12.99
C VAL A 333 -51.11 -38.34 -13.03
N ILE A 334 -52.14 -37.75 -12.42
CA ILE A 334 -53.50 -38.29 -12.32
C ILE A 334 -54.41 -37.40 -13.17
N SER A 335 -55.22 -38.03 -14.02
CA SER A 335 -56.24 -37.35 -14.81
C SER A 335 -57.64 -37.75 -14.34
N SER A 336 -58.47 -36.76 -14.03
CA SER A 336 -59.90 -36.95 -13.78
C SER A 336 -60.69 -36.31 -14.91
N VAL A 337 -61.38 -37.13 -15.69
CA VAL A 337 -62.15 -36.69 -16.87
C VAL A 337 -63.61 -36.51 -16.47
N ASN A 338 -64.21 -35.38 -16.87
CA ASN A 338 -65.62 -35.09 -16.69
C ASN A 338 -66.19 -34.54 -18.00
N GLU A 339 -66.88 -35.38 -18.78
CA GLU A 339 -67.42 -35.03 -20.10
C GLU A 339 -66.36 -34.44 -21.06
N THR A 340 -66.35 -33.13 -21.27
CA THR A 340 -65.41 -32.42 -22.17
C THR A 340 -64.29 -31.70 -21.41
N SER A 341 -64.17 -31.93 -20.10
CA SER A 341 -63.13 -31.34 -19.27
C SER A 341 -62.24 -32.39 -18.58
N VAL A 342 -61.00 -32.00 -18.32
CA VAL A 342 -59.98 -32.82 -17.65
C VAL A 342 -59.33 -32.01 -16.55
N MET A 343 -59.37 -32.54 -15.33
CA MET A 343 -58.53 -32.08 -14.22
C MET A 343 -57.26 -32.93 -14.20
N LEU A 344 -56.10 -32.27 -14.31
CA LEU A 344 -54.80 -32.91 -14.12
C LEU A 344 -54.23 -32.50 -12.77
N GLU A 345 -53.79 -33.48 -12.00
CA GLU A 345 -53.02 -33.30 -10.77
C GLU A 345 -51.72 -34.12 -10.86
N TRP A 346 -50.62 -33.59 -10.36
CA TRP A 346 -49.33 -34.29 -10.37
C TRP A 346 -48.52 -34.02 -9.11
N MET A 347 -47.46 -34.80 -8.91
CA MET A 347 -46.44 -34.53 -7.91
C MET A 347 -45.20 -33.88 -8.55
N PRO A 348 -44.43 -33.09 -7.78
CA PRO A 348 -43.17 -32.53 -8.25
C PRO A 348 -42.19 -33.60 -8.77
N PRO A 349 -41.26 -33.21 -9.66
CA PRO A 349 -40.16 -34.07 -10.11
C PRO A 349 -39.40 -34.71 -8.95
N ARG A 350 -38.87 -35.92 -9.15
CA ARG A 350 -38.04 -36.59 -8.15
C ARG A 350 -36.74 -35.82 -7.88
N ASP A 351 -36.15 -35.33 -8.97
CA ASP A 351 -35.00 -34.44 -8.99
C ASP A 351 -35.38 -33.13 -9.69
N SER A 352 -35.24 -32.01 -9.00
CA SER A 352 -35.47 -30.67 -9.52
C SER A 352 -34.29 -30.12 -10.33
N GLY A 353 -33.20 -30.88 -10.46
CA GLY A 353 -31.98 -30.47 -11.14
C GLY A 353 -31.16 -29.44 -10.35
N GLY A 354 -31.41 -29.30 -9.04
CA GLY A 354 -30.74 -28.35 -8.16
C GLY A 354 -31.36 -26.94 -8.16
N ARG A 355 -32.62 -26.82 -8.63
CA ARG A 355 -33.37 -25.56 -8.75
C ARG A 355 -34.64 -25.60 -7.91
N GLU A 356 -35.07 -24.44 -7.41
CA GLU A 356 -36.33 -24.28 -6.68
C GLU A 356 -37.41 -23.57 -7.51
N ASP A 357 -37.02 -22.95 -8.62
CA ASP A 357 -37.88 -22.20 -9.54
C ASP A 357 -38.46 -23.08 -10.67
N VAL A 358 -38.84 -24.32 -10.35
CA VAL A 358 -39.45 -25.26 -11.29
C VAL A 358 -40.89 -24.83 -11.61
N VAL A 359 -41.24 -24.87 -12.90
CA VAL A 359 -42.57 -24.62 -13.45
C VAL A 359 -42.99 -25.72 -14.41
N PHE A 360 -44.29 -25.81 -14.64
CA PHE A 360 -44.90 -26.81 -15.50
C PHE A 360 -45.59 -26.16 -16.71
N ASN A 361 -45.45 -26.83 -17.85
CA ASN A 361 -46.08 -26.44 -19.11
C ASN A 361 -46.85 -27.64 -19.68
N ILE A 362 -48.01 -27.37 -20.26
CA ILE A 362 -48.89 -28.41 -20.80
C ILE A 362 -49.04 -28.25 -22.31
N ILE A 363 -48.70 -29.32 -23.03
CA ILE A 363 -48.83 -29.38 -24.48
C ILE A 363 -50.02 -30.29 -24.81
N CYS A 364 -51.07 -29.72 -25.39
CA CYS A 364 -52.25 -30.44 -25.85
C CYS A 364 -52.13 -30.80 -27.33
N LYS A 365 -52.32 -32.09 -27.64
CA LYS A 365 -52.38 -32.61 -29.01
C LYS A 365 -53.65 -33.43 -29.21
N SER A 366 -54.32 -33.23 -30.35
CA SER A 366 -55.44 -34.06 -30.80
C SER A 366 -54.91 -35.11 -31.77
N CYS A 367 -55.21 -36.38 -31.50
CA CYS A 367 -54.82 -37.53 -32.32
C CYS A 367 -56.10 -38.15 -32.92
N GLY A 368 -56.18 -38.22 -34.25
CA GLY A 368 -57.26 -38.97 -34.91
C GLY A 368 -57.03 -40.48 -34.82
N GLY A 369 -58.09 -41.29 -34.73
CA GLY A 369 -58.02 -42.75 -34.57
C GLY A 369 -57.41 -43.56 -35.73
N GLY A 370 -56.68 -42.94 -36.66
CA GLY A 370 -56.02 -43.57 -37.81
C GLY A 370 -54.49 -43.37 -37.80
N ARG A 371 -53.78 -43.81 -38.86
CA ARG A 371 -52.31 -43.67 -39.03
C ARG A 371 -51.80 -42.22 -39.20
N GLY A 372 -52.62 -41.20 -38.89
CA GLY A 372 -52.25 -39.79 -38.96
C GLY A 372 -51.54 -39.33 -37.68
N GLY A 373 -50.54 -38.46 -37.80
CA GLY A 373 -49.86 -37.85 -36.65
C GLY A 373 -50.77 -36.92 -35.85
N CYS A 374 -50.45 -36.72 -34.56
CA CYS A 374 -51.22 -35.82 -33.70
C CYS A 374 -50.93 -34.35 -34.01
N THR A 375 -51.97 -33.53 -34.13
CA THR A 375 -51.89 -32.07 -34.32
C THR A 375 -52.08 -31.35 -32.99
N ARG A 376 -51.69 -30.07 -32.86
CA ARG A 376 -51.99 -29.30 -31.65
C ARG A 376 -53.50 -29.12 -31.49
N CYS A 377 -53.99 -29.10 -30.25
CA CYS A 377 -55.39 -28.78 -29.96
C CYS A 377 -55.73 -27.37 -30.45
N GLY A 378 -57.00 -27.13 -30.82
CA GLY A 378 -57.46 -25.82 -31.30
C GLY A 378 -57.49 -24.75 -30.19
N ASP A 379 -57.51 -23.48 -30.59
CA ASP A 379 -57.44 -22.32 -29.68
C ASP A 379 -58.65 -22.16 -28.73
N ASN A 380 -59.71 -22.95 -28.95
CA ASN A 380 -60.91 -22.92 -28.12
C ASN A 380 -60.72 -23.61 -26.76
N VAL A 381 -59.67 -24.43 -26.59
CA VAL A 381 -59.39 -25.16 -25.34
C VAL A 381 -58.91 -24.18 -24.28
N GLN A 382 -59.58 -24.18 -23.12
CA GLN A 382 -59.24 -23.30 -22.00
C GLN A 382 -58.40 -24.02 -20.95
N PHE A 383 -57.41 -23.32 -20.38
CA PHE A 383 -56.53 -23.82 -19.33
C PHE A 383 -56.61 -22.89 -18.10
N LEU A 384 -57.12 -23.38 -16.98
CA LEU A 384 -57.22 -22.65 -15.73
C LEU A 384 -56.25 -23.22 -14.68
N PRO A 385 -55.37 -22.39 -14.06
CA PRO A 385 -55.29 -20.93 -14.20
C PRO A 385 -54.53 -20.44 -15.45
N ARG A 386 -53.65 -21.26 -16.03
CA ARG A 386 -52.88 -20.95 -17.27
C ARG A 386 -52.30 -22.22 -17.89
N GLN A 387 -51.92 -22.16 -19.16
CA GLN A 387 -51.30 -23.30 -19.86
C GLN A 387 -49.79 -23.45 -19.61
N LEU A 388 -49.09 -22.32 -19.45
CA LEU A 388 -47.63 -22.25 -19.33
C LEU A 388 -47.21 -21.58 -18.01
N GLY A 389 -46.06 -21.98 -17.48
CA GLY A 389 -45.46 -21.41 -16.28
C GLY A 389 -46.19 -21.77 -14.99
N LEU A 390 -46.96 -22.86 -14.96
CA LEU A 390 -47.70 -23.30 -13.79
C LEU A 390 -46.73 -23.58 -12.61
N THR A 391 -47.03 -23.02 -11.45
CA THR A 391 -46.28 -23.26 -10.20
C THR A 391 -47.01 -24.24 -9.29
N GLU A 392 -48.33 -24.30 -9.42
CA GLU A 392 -49.17 -25.28 -8.73
C GLU A 392 -49.20 -26.59 -9.52
N SER A 393 -49.34 -27.70 -8.81
CA SER A 393 -49.33 -29.05 -9.39
C SER A 393 -50.71 -29.54 -9.80
N ARG A 394 -51.54 -28.61 -10.30
CA ARG A 394 -52.90 -28.87 -10.79
C ARG A 394 -53.27 -27.94 -11.94
N VAL A 395 -54.05 -28.42 -12.89
CA VAL A 395 -54.68 -27.60 -13.94
C VAL A 395 -56.07 -28.14 -14.28
N TYR A 396 -56.98 -27.24 -14.61
CA TYR A 396 -58.27 -27.59 -15.19
C TYR A 396 -58.30 -27.23 -16.68
N ILE A 397 -58.68 -28.18 -17.53
CA ILE A 397 -58.73 -28.03 -18.98
C ILE A 397 -60.17 -28.26 -19.43
N SER A 398 -60.78 -27.33 -20.19
CA SER A 398 -62.15 -27.46 -20.70
C SER A 398 -62.22 -27.32 -22.22
N ASP A 399 -63.40 -27.65 -22.77
CA ASP A 399 -63.74 -27.50 -24.19
C ASP A 399 -62.90 -28.41 -25.11
N LEU A 400 -62.59 -29.62 -24.63
CA LEU A 400 -61.91 -30.66 -25.39
C LEU A 400 -62.91 -31.36 -26.34
N LEU A 401 -62.53 -31.53 -27.61
CA LEU A 401 -63.34 -32.23 -28.60
C LEU A 401 -63.28 -33.76 -28.38
N TYR A 402 -64.33 -34.48 -28.80
CA TYR A 402 -64.52 -35.95 -28.71
C TYR A 402 -63.49 -36.82 -29.47
N LEU A 403 -62.27 -36.34 -29.70
CA LEU A 403 -61.16 -37.09 -30.29
C LEU A 403 -60.16 -37.49 -29.21
N VAL A 404 -59.35 -38.52 -29.47
CA VAL A 404 -58.27 -38.94 -28.57
C VAL A 404 -57.34 -37.76 -28.34
N THR A 405 -57.32 -37.23 -27.12
CA THR A 405 -56.47 -36.10 -26.77
C THR A 405 -55.26 -36.61 -26.01
N MET A 406 -54.08 -36.27 -26.51
CA MET A 406 -52.81 -36.54 -25.84
C MET A 406 -52.30 -35.28 -25.16
N LEU A 407 -52.12 -35.35 -23.84
CA LEU A 407 -51.59 -34.28 -23.01
C LEU A 407 -50.16 -34.65 -22.60
N ASN A 408 -49.20 -33.79 -22.91
CA ASN A 408 -47.82 -33.90 -22.44
C ASN A 408 -47.60 -32.85 -21.35
N LEU A 409 -47.42 -33.31 -20.12
CA LEU A 409 -46.97 -32.46 -19.02
C LEU A 409 -45.45 -32.41 -19.02
N THR A 410 -44.90 -31.21 -19.03
CA THR A 410 -43.45 -30.98 -19.04
C THR A 410 -43.03 -30.10 -17.87
N SER A 411 -41.93 -30.43 -17.21
CA SER A 411 -41.29 -29.61 -16.17
C SER A 411 -40.09 -28.85 -16.73
N HIS A 412 -39.96 -27.57 -16.37
CA HIS A 412 -38.84 -26.68 -16.75
C HIS A 412 -38.45 -25.85 -15.53
N ALA A 413 -37.19 -25.41 -15.41
CA ALA A 413 -36.88 -24.34 -14.45
C ALA A 413 -37.02 -22.99 -15.18
N LYS A 414 -37.63 -21.99 -14.51
CA LYS A 414 -38.05 -20.72 -15.14
C LYS A 414 -36.94 -19.99 -15.91
N LYS A 415 -35.68 -20.21 -15.57
CA LYS A 415 -34.55 -19.47 -16.16
C LYS A 415 -33.65 -20.34 -17.04
N THR A 416 -33.78 -21.66 -17.09
CA THR A 416 -32.93 -22.49 -17.96
C THR A 416 -33.38 -22.36 -19.42
N GLU A 417 -32.54 -21.74 -20.26
CA GLU A 417 -32.68 -21.76 -21.73
C GLU A 417 -32.46 -23.15 -22.34
N ALA A 418 -32.23 -24.18 -21.51
CA ALA A 418 -32.20 -25.55 -21.97
C ALA A 418 -33.60 -25.94 -22.48
N PHE A 419 -33.77 -25.93 -23.80
CA PHE A 419 -34.87 -26.54 -24.57
C PHE A 419 -35.01 -28.06 -24.37
N ILE A 420 -34.42 -28.61 -23.31
CA ILE A 420 -34.48 -30.02 -22.98
C ILE A 420 -35.66 -30.16 -22.03
N GLN A 421 -36.74 -30.72 -22.56
CA GLN A 421 -38.00 -30.90 -21.86
C GLN A 421 -38.13 -32.37 -21.47
N THR A 422 -38.32 -32.67 -20.18
CA THR A 422 -38.76 -34.01 -19.78
C THR A 422 -40.29 -34.03 -19.79
N ALA A 423 -40.86 -34.94 -20.59
CA ALA A 423 -42.29 -35.02 -20.81
C ALA A 423 -42.83 -36.34 -20.29
N THR A 424 -43.97 -36.29 -19.62
CA THR A 424 -44.75 -37.49 -19.31
C THR A 424 -45.99 -37.49 -20.22
N PRO A 425 -46.06 -38.39 -21.22
CA PRO A 425 -47.17 -38.45 -22.17
C PRO A 425 -48.37 -39.23 -21.60
N PHE A 426 -49.58 -38.72 -21.84
CA PHE A 426 -50.82 -39.39 -21.44
C PHE A 426 -51.92 -39.26 -22.48
N TYR A 427 -52.77 -40.28 -22.56
CA TYR A 427 -53.93 -40.34 -23.44
C TYR A 427 -55.21 -40.19 -22.61
N CYS A 428 -56.01 -39.18 -22.90
CA CYS A 428 -57.38 -39.07 -22.42
C CYS A 428 -58.29 -39.72 -23.47
N LEU A 429 -58.87 -40.87 -23.11
CA LEU A 429 -59.94 -41.51 -23.87
C LEU A 429 -61.27 -40.97 -23.33
N PHE A 430 -62.02 -40.31 -24.21
CA PHE A 430 -63.35 -39.77 -23.95
C PHE A 430 -64.43 -40.77 -24.35
#